data_AF-A0A8A4TDS2-F1
#
_entry.id   AF-A0A8A4TDS2-F1
#
_cell.length_a   1.000
_cell.length_b   1.000
_cell.length_c   1.000
_cell.angle_alpha   90.00
_cell.angle_beta   90.00
_cell.angle_gamma   90.00
#
_symmetry.space_group_name_H-M   'P 1'
#
loop_
_entity.id
_entity.type
_entity.pdbx_description
1 polymer ?
#
loop_
_entity_poly.entity_id
_entity_poly.type
_entity_poly.pdbx_seq_one_letter_code
_entity_poly.pdbx_strand_id
1 'polypeptide(L)'
;MSPALATLPMLSVDELEIARFDTEGYLVCRGLVPGSSCDRLKAAFEDDIKPFRGVMARDTTREPEAHRFSESGAIVNALLHPHDLTRKAFRPFRDACLHVLSSSALLHWARRLIGADPVLVKSVYHESGTGKAPHADTHFMDSQLTGRMIGCWIALEDIAAQAGRFFVYPGSHRLHDATHFPEDAVEGFLAYESAMLEAIRGYYLEGDTANLRAFELARTRLADVIRGCRLACRTPELKKGDVLFWHARTLHGSLKPKNPPRTRHSLTGHFIPAGSRLLRYHSEVEPVPAREVDGLWVRYRGGRHWS
;
A
#
# COMPACT_ATOMS: atom_id res chain seq x y z
N MET A 1 -21.84 18.20 49.88
CA MET A 1 -20.71 18.43 48.96
C MET A 1 -20.88 17.48 47.79
N SER A 2 -21.28 17.98 46.61
CA SER A 2 -21.31 17.15 45.39
C SER A 2 -19.87 16.90 44.92
N PRO A 3 -19.52 15.67 44.48
CA PRO A 3 -18.21 15.44 43.90
C PRO A 3 -18.12 16.21 42.59
N ALA A 4 -17.03 16.97 42.42
CA ALA A 4 -16.72 17.57 41.14
C ALA A 4 -16.56 16.43 40.10
N LEU A 5 -17.43 16.41 39.10
CA LEU A 5 -17.25 15.59 37.90
C LEU A 5 -15.91 15.99 37.27
N ALA A 6 -14.92 15.10 37.34
CA ALA A 6 -13.67 15.28 36.65
C ALA A 6 -13.97 15.38 35.14
N THR A 7 -13.73 16.56 34.57
CA THR A 7 -13.81 16.77 33.12
C THR A 7 -12.70 15.95 32.47
N LEU A 8 -13.07 14.90 31.73
CA LEU A 8 -12.13 14.16 30.89
C LEU A 8 -11.49 15.13 29.88
N PRO A 9 -10.17 15.08 29.66
CA PRO A 9 -9.51 15.94 28.69
C PRO A 9 -10.05 15.64 27.28
N MET A 10 -10.37 16.70 26.52
CA MET A 10 -10.74 16.56 25.12
C MET A 10 -9.54 16.09 24.30
N LEU A 11 -9.74 15.04 23.49
CA LEU A 11 -8.72 14.55 22.56
C LEU A 11 -8.45 15.59 21.46
N SER A 12 -7.19 15.73 21.08
CA SER A 12 -6.75 16.47 19.89
C SER A 12 -7.28 15.80 18.62
N VAL A 13 -7.31 16.56 17.51
CA VAL A 13 -7.70 16.03 16.19
C VAL A 13 -6.82 14.82 15.81
N ASP A 14 -5.53 14.90 16.09
CA ASP A 14 -4.61 13.79 15.83
C ASP A 14 -4.97 12.54 16.64
N GLU A 15 -5.29 12.68 17.93
CA GLU A 15 -5.70 11.55 18.77
C GLU A 15 -7.01 10.92 18.31
N LEU A 16 -7.96 11.72 17.82
CA LEU A 16 -9.22 11.21 17.24
C LEU A 16 -8.97 10.43 15.95
N GLU A 17 -8.12 10.93 15.06
CA GLU A 17 -7.82 10.23 13.80
C GLU A 17 -6.93 8.98 14.02
N ILE A 18 -6.05 8.99 15.03
CA ILE A 18 -5.31 7.79 15.44
C ILE A 18 -6.28 6.74 15.99
N ALA A 19 -7.17 7.11 16.91
CA ALA A 19 -8.17 6.18 17.45
C ALA A 19 -9.08 5.62 16.34
N ARG A 20 -9.40 6.44 15.34
CA ARG A 20 -10.10 5.99 14.14
C ARG A 20 -9.27 5.02 13.31
N PHE A 21 -7.99 5.29 13.09
CA PHE A 21 -7.09 4.36 12.40
C PHE A 21 -6.99 3.02 13.14
N ASP A 22 -6.89 3.02 14.47
CA ASP A 22 -6.86 1.81 15.28
C ASP A 22 -8.17 1.03 15.18
N THR A 23 -9.31 1.73 15.08
CA THR A 23 -10.65 1.14 14.97
C THR A 23 -11.01 0.71 13.55
N GLU A 24 -10.56 1.40 12.51
CA GLU A 24 -10.98 1.15 11.14
C GLU A 24 -9.89 0.47 10.30
N GLY A 25 -8.63 0.53 10.73
CA GLY A 25 -7.47 0.00 10.02
C GLY A 25 -7.02 0.86 8.84
N TYR A 26 -7.63 2.04 8.67
CA TYR A 26 -7.27 3.01 7.64
C TYR A 26 -7.65 4.44 8.05
N LEU A 27 -7.01 5.42 7.42
CA LEU A 27 -7.24 6.84 7.61
C LEU A 27 -7.13 7.58 6.28
N VAL A 28 -8.04 8.52 6.01
CA VAL A 28 -7.95 9.39 4.82
C VAL A 28 -7.63 10.82 5.26
N CYS A 29 -6.44 11.30 4.89
CA CYS A 29 -5.99 12.67 5.12
C CYS A 29 -6.21 13.49 3.85
N ARG A 30 -6.99 14.56 3.95
CA ARG A 30 -7.37 15.40 2.79
C ARG A 30 -6.29 16.42 2.46
N GLY A 31 -5.97 16.56 1.17
CA GLY A 31 -5.01 17.57 0.67
C GLY A 31 -3.64 17.55 1.35
N LEU A 32 -3.21 16.38 1.85
CA LEU A 32 -2.00 16.24 2.65
C LEU A 32 -0.73 16.51 1.83
N VAL A 33 -0.75 16.12 0.55
CA VAL A 33 0.32 16.41 -0.41
C VAL A 33 -0.07 17.61 -1.26
N PRO A 34 0.79 18.64 -1.39
CA PRO A 34 0.49 19.79 -2.24
C PRO A 34 0.23 19.38 -3.70
N GLY A 35 -0.84 19.92 -4.29
CA GLY A 35 -1.21 19.63 -5.68
C GLY A 35 -0.09 19.91 -6.69
N SER A 36 0.75 20.93 -6.42
CA SER A 36 1.93 21.24 -7.24
C SER A 36 2.99 20.14 -7.23
N SER A 37 3.14 19.42 -6.11
CA SER A 37 4.05 18.29 -6.00
C SER A 37 3.51 17.08 -6.76
N CYS A 38 2.19 16.86 -6.72
CA CYS A 38 1.52 15.86 -7.57
C CYS A 38 1.71 16.16 -9.06
N ASP A 39 1.49 17.40 -9.47
CA ASP A 39 1.61 17.83 -10.88
C ASP A 39 3.06 17.68 -11.38
N ARG A 40 4.05 18.06 -10.55
CA ARG A 40 5.48 17.86 -10.86
C ARG A 40 5.83 16.39 -11.06
N LEU A 41 5.34 15.51 -10.18
CA LEU A 41 5.59 14.08 -10.30
C LEU A 41 4.93 13.48 -11.55
N LYS A 42 3.70 13.89 -11.86
CA LYS A 42 3.03 13.46 -13.10
C LYS A 42 3.76 13.95 -14.35
N ALA A 43 4.20 15.21 -14.39
CA ALA A 43 4.96 15.73 -15.51
C ALA A 43 6.27 14.93 -15.72
N ALA A 44 7.03 14.69 -14.65
CA ALA A 44 8.26 13.88 -14.76
C ALA A 44 7.97 12.43 -15.22
N PHE A 45 6.83 11.85 -14.86
CA PHE A 45 6.44 10.54 -15.40
C PHE A 45 6.17 10.59 -16.91
N GLU A 46 5.42 11.59 -17.38
CA GLU A 46 5.08 11.77 -18.79
C GLU A 46 6.33 12.07 -19.63
N ASP A 47 7.30 12.81 -19.09
CA ASP A 47 8.53 13.18 -19.78
C ASP A 47 9.60 12.08 -19.76
N ASP A 48 9.81 11.45 -18.60
CA ASP A 48 10.96 10.53 -18.40
C ASP A 48 10.58 9.06 -18.62
N ILE A 49 9.39 8.65 -18.17
CA ILE A 49 9.03 7.24 -18.02
C ILE A 49 8.15 6.75 -19.16
N LYS A 50 7.04 7.42 -19.43
CA LYS A 50 6.09 7.00 -20.47
C LYS A 50 6.69 6.85 -21.88
N PRO A 51 7.62 7.71 -22.34
CA PRO A 51 8.24 7.55 -23.66
C PRO A 51 9.35 6.49 -23.68
N PHE A 52 9.76 5.98 -22.52
CA PHE A 52 10.77 4.93 -22.46
C PHE A 52 10.29 3.66 -23.19
N ARG A 53 11.21 2.94 -23.83
CA ARG A 53 10.89 1.73 -24.64
C ARG A 53 11.62 0.48 -24.16
N GLY A 54 12.36 0.55 -23.05
CA GLY A 54 12.98 -0.61 -22.44
C GLY A 54 12.05 -1.28 -21.42
N VAL A 55 12.66 -2.14 -20.61
CA VAL A 55 11.98 -2.86 -19.53
C VAL A 55 12.18 -2.13 -18.20
N MET A 56 11.19 -2.23 -17.32
CA MET A 56 11.26 -1.74 -15.95
C MET A 56 10.57 -2.75 -15.05
N ALA A 57 11.05 -2.91 -13.83
CA ALA A 57 10.46 -3.84 -12.87
C ALA A 57 9.00 -3.48 -12.54
N ARG A 58 8.13 -4.49 -12.52
CA ARG A 58 6.69 -4.31 -12.29
C ARG A 58 6.26 -4.84 -10.94
N ASP A 59 5.27 -4.18 -10.34
CA ASP A 59 4.79 -4.55 -9.01
C ASP A 59 4.12 -5.93 -8.98
N THR A 60 3.40 -6.30 -10.05
CA THR A 60 2.67 -7.56 -10.13
C THR A 60 3.59 -8.77 -10.28
N THR A 61 4.50 -8.74 -11.26
CA THR A 61 5.38 -9.87 -11.58
C THR A 61 6.70 -9.84 -10.84
N ARG A 62 7.09 -8.67 -10.31
CA ARG A 62 8.42 -8.38 -9.73
C ARG A 62 9.56 -8.52 -10.74
N GLU A 63 9.24 -8.65 -12.03
CA GLU A 63 10.18 -8.82 -13.13
C GLU A 63 10.24 -7.57 -14.02
N PRO A 64 11.36 -7.37 -14.76
CA PRO A 64 11.44 -6.34 -15.78
C PRO A 64 10.50 -6.63 -16.96
N GLU A 65 9.56 -5.72 -17.22
CA GLU A 65 8.66 -5.77 -18.39
C GLU A 65 8.63 -4.45 -19.14
N ALA A 66 8.40 -4.51 -20.46
CA ALA A 66 8.06 -3.35 -21.26
C ALA A 66 6.73 -2.73 -20.80
N HIS A 67 6.49 -1.47 -21.18
CA HIS A 67 5.20 -0.83 -20.92
C HIS A 67 4.08 -1.56 -21.66
N ARG A 68 2.98 -1.83 -20.94
CA ARG A 68 1.72 -2.28 -21.52
C ARG A 68 0.76 -1.11 -21.49
N PHE A 69 0.20 -0.77 -22.65
CA PHE A 69 -0.72 0.34 -22.79
C PHE A 69 -2.16 -0.15 -22.89
N SER A 70 -3.09 0.60 -22.31
CA SER A 70 -4.52 0.48 -22.60
C SER A 70 -4.83 1.02 -24.00
N GLU A 71 -6.05 0.78 -24.47
CA GLU A 71 -6.58 1.43 -25.69
C GLU A 71 -6.54 2.96 -25.63
N SER A 72 -6.65 3.54 -24.42
CA SER A 72 -6.55 4.98 -24.19
C SER A 72 -5.11 5.50 -24.06
N GLY A 73 -4.09 4.65 -24.24
CA GLY A 73 -2.68 5.03 -24.18
C GLY A 73 -2.09 5.17 -22.76
N ALA A 74 -2.79 4.69 -21.73
CA ALA A 74 -2.31 4.69 -20.35
C ALA A 74 -1.51 3.42 -20.04
N ILE A 75 -0.42 3.52 -19.29
CA ILE A 75 0.35 2.37 -18.81
C ILE A 75 -0.44 1.61 -17.74
N VAL A 76 -0.73 0.33 -18.00
CA VAL A 76 -1.54 -0.53 -17.12
C VAL A 76 -0.72 -1.38 -16.15
N ASN A 77 0.58 -1.58 -16.40
CA ASN A 77 1.48 -2.32 -15.52
C ASN A 77 2.30 -1.38 -14.63
N ALA A 78 1.98 -1.38 -13.33
CA ALA A 78 2.57 -0.49 -12.33
C ALA A 78 4.09 -0.68 -12.14
N LEU A 79 4.78 0.42 -11.90
CA LEU A 79 6.23 0.45 -11.67
C LEU A 79 6.55 0.10 -10.22
N LEU A 80 7.50 -0.79 -10.02
CA LEU A 80 7.98 -1.19 -8.71
C LEU A 80 9.26 -0.40 -8.35
N HIS A 81 9.33 0.09 -7.11
CA HIS A 81 10.47 0.86 -6.57
C HIS A 81 10.91 2.06 -7.44
N PRO A 82 10.00 2.96 -7.88
CA PRO A 82 10.40 4.15 -8.64
C PRO A 82 11.45 5.03 -7.93
N HIS A 83 11.54 4.97 -6.59
CA HIS A 83 12.57 5.67 -5.81
C HIS A 83 13.99 5.09 -5.97
N ASP A 84 14.12 3.88 -6.48
CA ASP A 84 15.38 3.14 -6.62
C ASP A 84 15.82 3.00 -8.10
N LEU A 85 15.18 3.76 -9.01
CA LEU A 85 15.57 3.81 -10.42
C LEU A 85 16.98 4.40 -10.58
N THR A 86 17.88 3.66 -11.21
CA THR A 86 19.31 3.98 -11.26
C THR A 86 19.71 4.78 -12.50
N ARG A 87 18.93 4.75 -13.59
CA ARG A 87 19.27 5.50 -14.81
C ARG A 87 19.27 7.00 -14.53
N LYS A 88 20.33 7.69 -14.97
CA LYS A 88 20.46 9.14 -14.80
C LYS A 88 19.28 9.92 -15.41
N ALA A 89 18.75 9.44 -16.54
CA ALA A 89 17.59 10.03 -17.20
C ALA A 89 16.31 10.02 -16.35
N PHE A 90 16.17 9.07 -15.40
CA PHE A 90 15.00 8.96 -14.53
C PHE A 90 15.17 9.72 -13.21
N ARG A 91 16.24 10.53 -13.07
CA ARG A 91 16.49 11.34 -11.88
C ARG A 91 15.32 12.28 -11.56
N PRO A 92 14.76 13.06 -12.51
CA PRO A 92 13.65 13.96 -12.20
C PRO A 92 12.43 13.22 -11.65
N PHE A 93 12.00 12.13 -12.30
CA PHE A 93 10.92 11.28 -11.80
C PHE A 93 11.19 10.64 -10.42
N ARG A 94 12.38 10.10 -10.21
CA ARG A 94 12.78 9.50 -8.93
C ARG A 94 12.77 10.53 -7.80
N ASP A 95 13.39 11.68 -8.04
CA ASP A 95 13.52 12.74 -7.05
C ASP A 95 12.13 13.35 -6.74
N ALA A 96 11.24 13.44 -7.73
CA ALA A 96 9.84 13.82 -7.52
C ALA A 96 9.04 12.79 -6.71
N CYS A 97 9.27 11.48 -6.90
CA CYS A 97 8.68 10.43 -6.08
C CYS A 97 9.12 10.58 -4.62
N LEU A 98 10.42 10.76 -4.39
CA LEU A 98 10.99 10.92 -3.06
C LEU A 98 10.44 12.18 -2.38
N HIS A 99 10.40 13.31 -3.08
CA HIS A 99 9.84 14.56 -2.57
C HIS A 99 8.38 14.44 -2.09
N VAL A 100 7.55 13.67 -2.80
CA VAL A 100 6.17 13.40 -2.37
C VAL A 100 6.14 12.50 -1.13
N LEU A 101 6.93 11.42 -1.12
CA LEU A 101 7.00 10.45 -0.02
C LEU A 101 7.66 11.01 1.25
N SER A 102 8.53 12.02 1.12
CA SER A 102 9.22 12.68 2.24
C SER A 102 8.55 13.99 2.68
N SER A 103 7.36 14.32 2.15
CA SER A 103 6.65 15.54 2.57
C SER A 103 6.39 15.55 4.08
N SER A 104 6.67 16.68 4.74
CA SER A 104 6.63 16.78 6.21
C SER A 104 5.28 16.39 6.79
N ALA A 105 4.18 16.77 6.13
CA ALA A 105 2.82 16.42 6.54
C ALA A 105 2.54 14.90 6.43
N LEU A 106 3.05 14.23 5.39
CA LEU A 106 2.97 12.78 5.26
C LEU A 106 3.79 12.09 6.34
N LEU A 107 5.03 12.53 6.56
CA LEU A 107 5.91 11.94 7.56
C LEU A 107 5.40 12.16 8.99
N HIS A 108 4.71 13.28 9.27
CA HIS A 108 4.01 13.49 10.54
C HIS A 108 3.01 12.36 10.80
N TRP A 109 2.08 12.12 9.87
CA TRP A 109 1.09 11.04 10.02
C TRP A 109 1.73 9.66 10.04
N ALA A 110 2.71 9.38 9.18
CA ALA A 110 3.39 8.10 9.17
C ALA A 110 4.06 7.81 10.53
N ARG A 111 4.73 8.80 11.14
CA ARG A 111 5.31 8.68 12.49
C ARG A 111 4.25 8.43 13.55
N ARG A 112 3.13 9.15 13.50
CA ARG A 112 2.04 9.01 14.47
C ARG A 112 1.37 7.65 14.39
N LEU A 113 1.15 7.12 13.20
CA LEU A 113 0.50 5.82 12.98
C LEU A 113 1.45 4.63 13.24
N ILE A 114 2.75 4.75 12.92
CA ILE A 114 3.74 3.70 13.22
C ILE A 114 4.20 3.75 14.69
N GLY A 115 4.22 4.93 15.30
CA GLY A 115 4.80 5.17 16.61
C GLY A 115 6.33 5.20 16.62
N ALA A 116 6.97 5.37 15.46
CA ALA A 116 8.42 5.48 15.29
C ALA A 116 8.74 6.20 13.97
N ASP A 117 10.01 6.51 13.72
CA ASP A 117 10.44 7.03 12.41
C ASP A 117 10.13 6.02 11.29
N PRO A 118 9.53 6.45 10.17
CA PRO A 118 9.18 5.56 9.08
C PRO A 118 10.40 5.24 8.21
N VAL A 119 10.53 3.96 7.85
CA VAL A 119 11.49 3.47 6.85
C VAL A 119 10.74 2.98 5.63
N LEU A 120 10.91 3.65 4.49
CA LEU A 120 10.35 3.25 3.20
C LEU A 120 11.04 1.98 2.71
N VAL A 121 10.26 0.89 2.60
CA VAL A 121 10.76 -0.42 2.13
C VAL A 121 10.27 -0.79 0.73
N LYS A 122 9.16 -0.18 0.28
CA LYS A 122 8.59 -0.39 -1.05
C LYS A 122 7.82 0.83 -1.47
N SER A 123 7.96 1.22 -2.74
CA SER A 123 7.03 2.16 -3.37
C SER A 123 6.55 1.63 -4.71
N VAL A 124 5.38 2.09 -5.15
CA VAL A 124 4.75 1.67 -6.42
C VAL A 124 4.11 2.87 -7.08
N TYR A 125 4.33 3.06 -8.39
CA TYR A 125 3.67 4.09 -9.18
C TYR A 125 2.68 3.46 -10.17
N HIS A 126 1.46 3.99 -10.21
CA HIS A 126 0.43 3.62 -11.18
C HIS A 126 0.05 4.84 -12.02
N GLU A 127 -0.06 4.69 -13.33
CA GLU A 127 -0.83 5.60 -14.21
C GLU A 127 -2.26 5.09 -14.37
N SER A 128 -2.42 3.79 -14.58
CA SER A 128 -3.70 3.07 -14.53
C SER A 128 -3.50 1.74 -13.77
N GLY A 129 -4.46 0.82 -13.85
CA GLY A 129 -4.31 -0.50 -13.25
C GLY A 129 -5.31 -1.52 -13.75
N THR A 130 -5.04 -2.79 -13.49
CA THR A 130 -5.91 -3.92 -13.89
C THR A 130 -6.90 -4.33 -12.80
N GLY A 131 -6.96 -3.56 -11.70
CA GLY A 131 -7.59 -3.97 -10.45
C GLY A 131 -6.74 -4.96 -9.65
N LYS A 132 -6.97 -5.01 -8.34
CA LYS A 132 -6.33 -5.95 -7.41
C LYS A 132 -7.38 -6.55 -6.49
N ALA A 133 -7.36 -7.88 -6.36
CA ALA A 133 -8.24 -8.60 -5.44
C ALA A 133 -7.97 -8.18 -3.98
N PRO A 134 -8.94 -8.38 -3.06
CA PRO A 134 -8.72 -8.17 -1.63
C PRO A 134 -7.51 -8.96 -1.13
N HIS A 135 -6.62 -8.30 -0.38
CA HIS A 135 -5.45 -8.90 0.26
C HIS A 135 -5.03 -8.07 1.47
N ALA A 136 -4.24 -8.68 2.37
CA ALA A 136 -3.45 -7.97 3.36
C ALA A 136 -1.97 -8.00 2.96
N ASP A 137 -1.26 -6.90 3.18
CA ASP A 137 0.15 -6.79 2.78
C ASP A 137 1.04 -7.69 3.64
N THR A 138 0.68 -7.92 4.91
CA THR A 138 1.43 -8.75 5.85
C THR A 138 1.84 -10.10 5.23
N HIS A 139 0.99 -10.69 4.39
CA HIS A 139 1.24 -11.98 3.75
C HIS A 139 2.47 -11.96 2.83
N PHE A 140 2.77 -10.80 2.23
CA PHE A 140 3.91 -10.62 1.32
C PHE A 140 5.08 -9.92 1.99
N MET A 141 4.81 -8.92 2.82
CA MET A 141 5.83 -8.05 3.40
C MET A 141 5.30 -7.33 4.64
N ASP A 142 6.11 -7.27 5.70
CA ASP A 142 5.82 -6.51 6.92
C ASP A 142 7.13 -6.16 7.66
N SER A 143 7.04 -5.51 8.82
CA SER A 143 8.09 -5.54 9.83
C SER A 143 8.26 -6.95 10.40
N GLN A 144 9.47 -7.28 10.89
CA GLN A 144 9.72 -8.50 11.66
C GLN A 144 8.73 -8.69 12.80
N LEU A 145 8.27 -7.59 13.41
CA LEU A 145 7.10 -7.62 14.26
C LEU A 145 5.86 -7.40 13.37
N THR A 146 5.20 -8.50 13.01
CA THR A 146 4.05 -8.52 12.10
C THR A 146 2.94 -7.57 12.55
N GLY A 147 2.34 -6.85 11.60
CA GLY A 147 1.30 -5.85 11.81
C GLY A 147 1.83 -4.44 12.05
N ARG A 148 3.15 -4.22 12.12
CA ARG A 148 3.72 -2.89 12.41
C ARG A 148 3.95 -2.04 11.18
N MET A 149 3.90 -2.61 9.98
CA MET A 149 3.97 -1.84 8.74
C MET A 149 2.67 -1.07 8.49
N ILE A 150 2.79 0.12 7.90
CA ILE A 150 1.66 0.82 7.29
C ILE A 150 1.93 1.05 5.80
N GLY A 151 0.87 1.15 5.02
CA GLY A 151 0.93 1.66 3.65
C GLY A 151 0.31 3.04 3.55
N CYS A 152 0.69 3.79 2.51
CA CYS A 152 0.00 5.00 2.09
C CYS A 152 -0.26 5.00 0.58
N TRP A 153 -1.41 5.53 0.16
CA TRP A 153 -1.83 5.63 -1.24
C TRP A 153 -2.16 7.08 -1.49
N ILE A 154 -1.41 7.70 -2.40
CA ILE A 154 -1.43 9.13 -2.66
C ILE A 154 -2.11 9.36 -3.99
N ALA A 155 -3.21 10.11 -3.98
CA ALA A 155 -3.91 10.55 -5.19
C ALA A 155 -3.09 11.64 -5.88
N LEU A 156 -2.51 11.36 -7.05
CA LEU A 156 -1.78 12.38 -7.82
C LEU A 156 -2.70 13.19 -8.75
N GLU A 157 -3.98 12.82 -8.80
CA GLU A 157 -5.05 13.49 -9.53
C GLU A 157 -6.41 13.20 -8.88
N ASP A 158 -7.46 13.85 -9.37
CA ASP A 158 -8.82 13.53 -8.94
C ASP A 158 -9.26 12.16 -9.44
N ILE A 159 -9.62 11.27 -8.51
CA ILE A 159 -9.88 9.88 -8.83
C ILE A 159 -11.35 9.64 -9.17
N ALA A 160 -11.62 9.52 -10.46
CA ALA A 160 -12.94 9.20 -10.97
C ALA A 160 -13.44 7.83 -10.47
N ALA A 161 -14.75 7.67 -10.26
CA ALA A 161 -15.36 6.43 -9.77
C ALA A 161 -15.05 5.21 -10.65
N GLN A 162 -14.95 5.44 -11.95
CA GLN A 162 -14.69 4.47 -13.00
C GLN A 162 -13.20 4.16 -13.22
N ALA A 163 -12.29 4.88 -12.56
CA ALA A 163 -10.84 4.72 -12.73
C ALA A 163 -10.25 3.53 -11.96
N GLY A 164 -11.10 2.64 -11.43
CA GLY A 164 -10.67 1.52 -10.61
C GLY A 164 -10.19 1.99 -9.23
N ARG A 165 -11.08 2.62 -8.43
CA ARG A 165 -10.72 3.18 -7.12
C ARG A 165 -10.08 2.16 -6.18
N PHE A 166 -9.18 2.64 -5.33
CA PHE A 166 -8.70 1.89 -4.16
C PHE A 166 -9.89 1.59 -3.24
N PHE A 167 -9.90 0.40 -2.62
CA PHE A 167 -10.89 0.03 -1.64
C PHE A 167 -10.26 -0.58 -0.40
N VAL A 168 -10.96 -0.47 0.72
CA VAL A 168 -10.62 -1.07 2.01
C VAL A 168 -11.84 -1.77 2.59
N TYR A 169 -11.60 -2.78 3.44
CA TYR A 169 -12.61 -3.34 4.35
C TYR A 169 -12.29 -2.86 5.76
N PRO A 170 -12.99 -1.84 6.28
CA PRO A 170 -12.69 -1.32 7.60
C PRO A 170 -12.82 -2.36 8.71
N GLY A 171 -11.95 -2.30 9.70
CA GLY A 171 -11.89 -3.22 10.84
C GLY A 171 -11.32 -4.61 10.53
N SER A 172 -11.07 -4.92 9.26
CA SER A 172 -10.57 -6.24 8.84
C SER A 172 -9.16 -6.57 9.34
N HIS A 173 -8.37 -5.57 9.76
CA HIS A 173 -7.07 -5.81 10.39
C HIS A 173 -7.17 -6.58 11.71
N ARG A 174 -8.37 -6.65 12.31
CA ARG A 174 -8.65 -7.38 13.56
C ARG A 174 -9.29 -8.76 13.35
N LEU A 175 -9.34 -9.29 12.13
CA LEU A 175 -9.93 -10.61 11.87
C LEU A 175 -9.27 -11.79 12.60
N HIS A 176 -8.09 -11.57 13.19
CA HIS A 176 -7.37 -12.55 14.00
C HIS A 176 -7.76 -12.50 15.49
N ASP A 177 -8.68 -11.62 15.88
CA ASP A 177 -8.96 -11.28 17.27
C ASP A 177 -10.43 -11.62 17.64
N ALA A 178 -10.58 -12.64 18.49
CA ALA A 178 -11.87 -13.13 18.97
C ALA A 178 -12.61 -12.14 19.89
N THR A 179 -11.95 -11.06 20.32
CA THR A 179 -12.65 -9.96 21.04
C THR A 179 -13.45 -9.06 20.08
N HIS A 180 -13.13 -9.10 18.78
CA HIS A 180 -13.75 -8.26 17.75
C HIS A 180 -14.62 -9.06 16.77
N PHE A 181 -14.33 -10.35 16.59
CA PHE A 181 -15.07 -11.24 15.70
C PHE A 181 -15.46 -12.54 16.44
N PRO A 182 -16.60 -13.16 16.10
CA PRO A 182 -16.96 -14.49 16.58
C PRO A 182 -15.86 -15.54 16.31
N GLU A 183 -15.73 -16.55 17.17
CA GLU A 183 -14.67 -17.56 17.07
C GLU A 183 -14.65 -18.29 15.71
N ASP A 184 -15.82 -18.64 15.17
CA ASP A 184 -15.96 -19.28 13.86
C ASP A 184 -15.47 -18.39 12.70
N ALA A 185 -15.67 -17.08 12.81
CA ALA A 185 -15.13 -16.12 11.86
C ALA A 185 -13.60 -16.03 11.95
N VAL A 186 -13.04 -16.04 13.16
CA VAL A 186 -11.59 -16.06 13.38
C VAL A 186 -10.99 -17.35 12.84
N GLU A 187 -11.58 -18.51 13.11
CA GLU A 187 -11.14 -19.80 12.56
C GLU A 187 -11.16 -19.81 11.03
N GLY A 188 -12.24 -19.30 10.42
CA GLY A 188 -12.34 -19.15 8.98
C GLY A 188 -11.24 -18.26 8.40
N PHE A 189 -10.91 -17.15 9.07
CA PHE A 189 -9.81 -16.27 8.69
C PHE A 189 -8.45 -16.95 8.82
N LEU A 190 -8.18 -17.67 9.91
CA LEU A 190 -6.93 -18.41 10.10
C LEU A 190 -6.75 -19.51 9.04
N ALA A 191 -7.84 -20.18 8.65
CA ALA A 191 -7.81 -21.17 7.56
C ALA A 191 -7.53 -20.51 6.20
N TYR A 192 -8.07 -19.30 5.95
CA TYR A 192 -7.69 -18.49 4.80
C TYR A 192 -6.19 -18.14 4.82
N GLU A 193 -5.71 -17.61 5.95
CA GLU A 193 -4.33 -17.14 6.10
C GLU A 193 -3.36 -18.30 5.85
N SER A 194 -3.59 -19.46 6.46
CA SER A 194 -2.79 -20.67 6.22
C SER A 194 -2.73 -21.03 4.73
N ALA A 195 -3.88 -21.05 4.04
CA ALA A 195 -3.91 -21.36 2.61
C ALA A 195 -3.20 -20.30 1.75
N MET A 196 -3.28 -19.02 2.14
CA MET A 196 -2.58 -17.94 1.45
C MET A 196 -1.06 -18.05 1.64
N LEU A 197 -0.60 -18.35 2.86
CA LEU A 197 0.83 -18.50 3.14
C LEU A 197 1.42 -19.72 2.42
N GLU A 198 0.69 -20.82 2.33
CA GLU A 198 1.08 -21.99 1.54
C GLU A 198 1.20 -21.64 0.04
N ALA A 199 0.22 -20.92 -0.52
CA ALA A 199 0.27 -20.46 -1.91
C ALA A 199 1.47 -19.55 -2.17
N ILE A 200 1.74 -18.62 -1.24
CA ILE A 200 2.89 -17.70 -1.32
C ILE A 200 4.20 -18.46 -1.25
N ARG A 201 4.33 -19.44 -0.34
CA ARG A 201 5.54 -20.26 -0.21
C ARG A 201 5.82 -21.01 -1.51
N GLY A 202 4.84 -21.73 -2.04
CA GLY A 202 5.00 -22.49 -3.28
C GLY A 202 5.42 -21.60 -4.45
N TYR A 203 4.75 -20.45 -4.62
CA TYR A 203 5.03 -19.58 -5.77
C TYR A 203 6.33 -18.78 -5.64
N TYR A 204 6.56 -18.11 -4.51
CA TYR A 204 7.67 -17.16 -4.37
C TYR A 204 8.96 -17.77 -3.82
N LEU A 205 8.87 -18.86 -3.05
CA LEU A 205 10.04 -19.47 -2.40
C LEU A 205 10.46 -20.77 -3.08
N GLU A 206 9.51 -21.52 -3.65
CA GLU A 206 9.78 -22.80 -4.30
C GLU A 206 9.74 -22.72 -5.84
N GLY A 207 9.24 -21.62 -6.40
CA GLY A 207 9.16 -21.42 -7.85
C GLY A 207 8.07 -22.25 -8.55
N ASP A 208 7.10 -22.78 -7.80
CA ASP A 208 5.96 -23.52 -8.33
C ASP A 208 4.94 -22.56 -8.99
N THR A 209 5.23 -22.22 -10.24
CA THR A 209 4.37 -21.36 -11.05
C THR A 209 3.04 -22.03 -11.44
N ALA A 210 2.90 -23.34 -11.26
CA ALA A 210 1.64 -24.06 -11.46
C ALA A 210 0.68 -23.90 -10.26
N ASN A 211 1.14 -23.36 -9.13
CA ASN A 211 0.35 -23.22 -7.90
C ASN A 211 -0.66 -22.06 -7.90
N LEU A 212 -1.12 -21.61 -9.07
CA LEU A 212 -2.15 -20.57 -9.18
C LEU A 212 -3.48 -21.00 -8.54
N ARG A 213 -3.76 -22.31 -8.52
CA ARG A 213 -4.95 -22.89 -7.87
C ARG A 213 -4.96 -22.67 -6.35
N ALA A 214 -3.82 -22.69 -5.66
CA ALA A 214 -3.79 -22.39 -4.23
C ALA A 214 -4.16 -20.94 -3.94
N PHE A 215 -3.72 -19.99 -4.78
CA PHE A 215 -4.18 -18.59 -4.68
C PHE A 215 -5.68 -18.47 -4.92
N GLU A 216 -6.24 -19.21 -5.87
CA GLU A 216 -7.70 -19.23 -6.12
C GLU A 216 -8.46 -19.79 -4.92
N LEU A 217 -8.00 -20.90 -4.32
CA LEU A 217 -8.59 -21.46 -3.12
C LEU A 217 -8.54 -20.47 -1.95
N ALA A 218 -7.39 -19.85 -1.70
CA ALA A 218 -7.24 -18.84 -0.65
C ALA A 218 -8.17 -17.64 -0.89
N ARG A 219 -8.33 -17.18 -2.14
CA ARG A 219 -9.27 -16.10 -2.48
C ARG A 219 -10.72 -16.49 -2.24
N THR A 220 -11.11 -17.73 -2.54
CA THR A 220 -12.46 -18.24 -2.24
C THR A 220 -12.71 -18.23 -0.74
N ARG A 221 -11.78 -18.75 0.06
CA ARG A 221 -11.86 -18.70 1.54
C ARG A 221 -11.98 -17.26 2.05
N LEU A 222 -11.18 -16.34 1.53
CA LEU A 222 -11.27 -14.93 1.90
C LEU A 222 -12.63 -14.32 1.54
N ALA A 223 -13.20 -14.67 0.38
CA ALA A 223 -14.52 -14.20 -0.01
C ALA A 223 -15.61 -14.72 0.94
N ASP A 224 -15.50 -15.95 1.41
CA ASP A 224 -16.41 -16.52 2.40
C ASP A 224 -16.25 -15.85 3.78
N VAL A 225 -15.02 -15.55 4.21
CA VAL A 225 -14.74 -14.77 5.43
C VAL A 225 -15.37 -13.37 5.34
N ILE A 226 -15.14 -12.66 4.22
CA ILE A 226 -15.73 -11.32 3.98
C ILE A 226 -17.26 -11.38 4.05
N ARG A 227 -17.88 -12.40 3.45
CA ARG A 227 -19.33 -12.59 3.44
C ARG A 227 -19.87 -12.94 4.83
N GLY A 228 -19.25 -13.91 5.50
CA GLY A 228 -19.65 -14.37 6.83
C GLY A 228 -19.55 -13.27 7.89
N CYS A 229 -18.47 -12.49 7.86
CA CYS A 229 -18.26 -11.34 8.74
C CYS A 229 -19.05 -10.09 8.32
N ARG A 230 -19.74 -10.12 7.16
CA ARG A 230 -20.46 -8.97 6.59
C ARG A 230 -19.61 -7.71 6.45
N LEU A 231 -18.34 -7.87 6.07
CA LEU A 231 -17.41 -6.74 5.95
C LEU A 231 -17.85 -5.81 4.81
N ALA A 232 -18.05 -4.54 5.13
CA ALA A 232 -18.46 -3.54 4.15
C ALA A 232 -17.24 -3.04 3.35
N CYS A 233 -17.27 -3.25 2.03
CA CYS A 233 -16.27 -2.67 1.14
C CYS A 233 -16.48 -1.14 1.04
N ARG A 234 -15.43 -0.36 1.32
CA ARG A 234 -15.43 1.09 1.18
C ARG A 234 -14.48 1.50 0.07
N THR A 235 -14.96 2.39 -0.81
CA THR A 235 -14.21 2.94 -1.94
C THR A 235 -14.12 4.47 -1.80
N PRO A 236 -13.23 4.98 -0.94
CA PRO A 236 -13.17 6.42 -0.67
C PRO A 236 -13.00 7.23 -1.96
N GLU A 237 -13.77 8.31 -2.10
CA GLU A 237 -13.49 9.32 -3.11
C GLU A 237 -12.25 10.09 -2.69
N LEU A 238 -11.24 10.13 -3.57
CA LEU A 238 -9.96 10.79 -3.33
C LEU A 238 -9.74 11.87 -4.39
N LYS A 239 -9.39 13.07 -3.95
CA LYS A 239 -9.00 14.22 -4.77
C LYS A 239 -7.49 14.31 -4.83
N LYS A 240 -6.96 15.04 -5.81
CA LYS A 240 -5.52 15.30 -5.92
C LYS A 240 -4.96 15.79 -4.58
N GLY A 241 -3.89 15.15 -4.12
CA GLY A 241 -3.23 15.46 -2.85
C GLY A 241 -3.76 14.70 -1.63
N ASP A 242 -4.91 14.01 -1.75
CA ASP A 242 -5.40 13.16 -0.67
C ASP A 242 -4.50 11.93 -0.47
N VAL A 243 -4.36 11.52 0.78
CA VAL A 243 -3.58 10.33 1.19
C VAL A 243 -4.45 9.39 2.00
N LEU A 244 -4.51 8.12 1.58
CA LEU A 244 -5.11 7.04 2.34
C LEU A 244 -4.00 6.22 2.99
N PHE A 245 -3.94 6.20 4.32
CA PHE A 245 -3.08 5.29 5.10
C PHE A 245 -3.85 4.03 5.46
N TRP A 246 -3.19 2.88 5.51
CA TRP A 246 -3.76 1.62 6.02
C TRP A 246 -2.75 0.81 6.82
N HIS A 247 -3.28 0.01 7.75
CA HIS A 247 -2.52 -0.96 8.53
C HIS A 247 -2.22 -2.21 7.67
N ALA A 248 -1.05 -2.84 7.83
CA ALA A 248 -0.61 -3.97 6.99
C ALA A 248 -1.56 -5.17 6.94
N ARG A 249 -2.38 -5.37 7.98
CA ARG A 249 -3.43 -6.41 8.05
C ARG A 249 -4.78 -6.00 7.45
N THR A 250 -4.98 -4.73 7.13
CA THR A 250 -6.25 -4.25 6.57
C THR A 250 -6.43 -4.85 5.18
N LEU A 251 -7.52 -5.59 4.98
CA LEU A 251 -7.89 -6.10 3.67
C LEU A 251 -8.22 -4.93 2.75
N HIS A 252 -7.52 -4.86 1.62
CA HIS A 252 -7.67 -3.78 0.66
C HIS A 252 -7.37 -4.26 -0.76
N GLY A 253 -7.58 -3.39 -1.73
CA GLY A 253 -7.32 -3.68 -3.14
C GLY A 253 -7.70 -2.51 -4.03
N SER A 254 -7.95 -2.81 -5.30
CA SER A 254 -8.49 -1.80 -6.20
C SER A 254 -9.48 -2.38 -7.19
N LEU A 255 -10.53 -1.62 -7.50
CA LEU A 255 -11.53 -2.01 -8.48
C LEU A 255 -10.89 -2.11 -9.87
N LYS A 256 -11.48 -2.93 -10.74
CA LYS A 256 -11.15 -2.91 -12.16
C LYS A 256 -11.63 -1.59 -12.77
N PRO A 257 -10.81 -0.88 -13.56
CA PRO A 257 -11.30 0.30 -14.28
C PRO A 257 -12.39 -0.12 -15.28
N LYS A 258 -13.34 0.78 -15.55
CA LYS A 258 -14.32 0.58 -16.62
C LYS A 258 -13.71 0.95 -17.98
N ASN A 259 -14.28 0.42 -19.07
CA ASN A 259 -13.86 0.75 -20.43
C ASN A 259 -14.63 1.98 -20.96
N PRO A 260 -13.97 2.95 -21.65
CA PRO A 260 -12.51 3.06 -21.78
C PRO A 260 -11.85 3.47 -20.43
N PRO A 261 -10.67 2.92 -20.10
CA PRO A 261 -10.04 3.16 -18.81
C PRO A 261 -9.58 4.62 -18.69
N ARG A 262 -10.00 5.27 -17.60
CA ARG A 262 -9.44 6.55 -17.15
C ARG A 262 -8.13 6.31 -16.40
N THR A 263 -7.25 7.32 -16.43
CA THR A 263 -6.06 7.32 -15.58
C THR A 263 -6.45 7.38 -14.10
N ARG A 264 -5.55 6.87 -13.28
CA ARG A 264 -5.57 6.84 -11.83
C ARG A 264 -4.14 6.99 -11.35
N HIS A 265 -3.52 8.13 -11.65
CA HIS A 265 -2.15 8.42 -11.22
C HIS A 265 -2.07 8.36 -9.70
N SER A 266 -1.22 7.47 -9.21
CA SER A 266 -1.03 7.27 -7.76
C SER A 266 0.38 6.84 -7.42
N LEU A 267 0.87 7.32 -6.29
CA LEU A 267 2.09 6.84 -5.66
C LEU A 267 1.74 6.13 -4.36
N THR A 268 2.32 4.95 -4.18
CA THR A 268 2.17 4.15 -2.97
C THR A 268 3.51 4.04 -2.25
N GLY A 269 3.52 4.16 -0.93
CA GLY A 269 4.66 3.89 -0.06
C GLY A 269 4.28 2.87 1.01
N HIS A 270 5.22 1.99 1.39
CA HIS A 270 5.08 1.08 2.52
C HIS A 270 6.22 1.36 3.50
N PHE A 271 5.85 1.56 4.75
CA PHE A 271 6.77 2.01 5.80
C PHE A 271 6.76 1.04 6.97
N ILE A 272 7.96 0.66 7.43
CA ILE A 272 8.15 -0.08 8.68
C ILE A 272 8.74 0.85 9.75
N PRO A 273 8.61 0.52 11.05
CA PRO A 273 9.28 1.28 12.11
C PRO A 273 10.81 1.21 11.98
N ALA A 274 11.49 2.35 12.16
CA ALA A 274 12.95 2.38 12.29
C ALA A 274 13.45 1.41 13.36
N GLY A 275 14.61 0.80 13.12
CA GLY A 275 15.15 -0.29 13.94
C GLY A 275 14.54 -1.67 13.68
N SER A 276 13.46 -1.77 12.88
CA SER A 276 12.89 -3.06 12.48
C SER A 276 13.68 -3.70 11.33
N ARG A 277 13.64 -5.03 11.29
CA ARG A 277 14.00 -5.82 10.08
C ARG A 277 12.78 -5.99 9.19
N LEU A 278 12.98 -6.24 7.90
CA LEU A 278 11.87 -6.54 6.99
C LEU A 278 11.57 -8.04 7.01
N LEU A 279 10.30 -8.38 7.23
CA LEU A 279 9.76 -9.71 7.02
C LEU A 279 9.21 -9.80 5.59
N ARG A 280 9.59 -10.81 4.83
CA ARG A 280 8.98 -11.14 3.54
C ARG A 280 8.42 -12.55 3.57
N TYR A 281 7.25 -12.72 2.97
CA TYR A 281 6.60 -14.02 2.76
C TYR A 281 6.47 -14.84 4.06
N HIS A 282 6.30 -14.15 5.20
CA HIS A 282 6.23 -14.73 6.55
C HIS A 282 7.40 -15.61 6.99
N SER A 283 8.53 -15.64 6.28
CA SER A 283 9.65 -16.54 6.58
C SER A 283 11.03 -15.91 6.43
N GLU A 284 11.20 -14.94 5.53
CA GLU A 284 12.50 -14.30 5.29
C GLU A 284 12.62 -13.01 6.10
N VAL A 285 13.60 -12.95 7.01
CA VAL A 285 13.88 -11.74 7.80
C VAL A 285 15.21 -11.13 7.35
N GLU A 286 15.17 -9.94 6.77
CA GLU A 286 16.35 -9.27 6.21
C GLU A 286 16.62 -7.90 6.88
N PRO A 287 17.90 -7.50 7.02
CA PRO A 287 18.24 -6.15 7.43
C PRO A 287 17.75 -5.13 6.40
N VAL A 288 17.47 -3.91 6.86
CA VAL A 288 16.98 -2.81 6.02
C VAL A 288 18.03 -1.70 6.00
N PRO A 289 19.09 -1.80 5.17
CA PRO A 289 20.02 -0.70 5.01
C PRO A 289 19.26 0.48 4.39
N ALA A 290 19.16 1.57 5.14
CA ALA A 290 18.44 2.77 4.74
C ALA A 290 19.33 4.00 4.83
N ARG A 291 19.01 5.01 4.02
CA ARG A 291 19.65 6.33 4.04
C ARG A 291 18.57 7.38 4.17
N GLU A 292 18.86 8.44 4.90
CA GLU A 292 17.92 9.53 5.07
C GLU A 292 17.84 10.40 3.80
N VAL A 293 16.61 10.73 3.39
CA VAL A 293 16.28 11.68 2.33
C VAL A 293 15.15 12.56 2.84
N ASP A 294 15.43 13.85 3.06
CA ASP A 294 14.46 14.84 3.55
C ASP A 294 13.64 14.36 4.78
N GLY A 295 14.31 13.74 5.76
CA GLY A 295 13.66 13.24 6.98
C GLY A 295 12.95 11.89 6.83
N LEU A 296 13.00 11.24 5.66
CA LEU A 296 12.53 9.86 5.43
C LEU A 296 13.72 8.90 5.33
N TRP A 297 13.69 7.79 6.07
CA TRP A 297 14.64 6.70 5.86
C TRP A 297 14.23 5.86 4.64
N VAL A 298 15.09 5.76 3.64
CA VAL A 298 14.80 5.08 2.37
C VAL A 298 15.69 3.87 2.20
N ARG A 299 15.08 2.69 2.03
CA ARG A 299 15.78 1.47 1.64
C ARG A 299 16.08 1.48 0.14
N TYR A 300 17.34 1.28 -0.22
CA TYR A 300 17.75 1.05 -1.61
C TYR A 300 18.16 -0.42 -1.80
N ARG A 301 17.69 -1.07 -2.86
CA ARG A 301 18.01 -2.48 -3.17
C ARG A 301 19.26 -2.62 -4.04
N GLY A 302 19.66 -1.57 -4.76
CA GLY A 302 20.97 -1.49 -5.42
C GLY A 302 21.24 -2.54 -6.52
N GLY A 303 20.20 -3.15 -7.10
CA GLY A 303 20.34 -4.24 -8.08
C GLY A 303 20.48 -3.76 -9.54
N ARG A 304 21.19 -4.55 -10.37
CA ARG A 304 21.26 -4.37 -11.84
C ARG A 304 19.92 -4.61 -12.56
N HIS A 305 18.90 -5.12 -11.86
CA HIS A 305 17.60 -5.49 -12.41
C HIS A 305 16.59 -4.34 -12.49
N TRP A 306 16.96 -3.15 -12.00
CA TRP A 306 16.07 -1.97 -11.91
C TRP A 306 16.36 -0.91 -12.98
N SER A 307 17.18 -1.26 -13.99
CA SER A 307 17.56 -0.37 -15.09
C SER A 307 16.53 -0.36 -16.20
#